data_AF-A0A368GYW3-F1
#
_entry.id   AF-A0A368GYW3-F1
#
_cell.length_a   1.000
_cell.length_b   1.000
_cell.length_c   1.000
_cell.angle_alpha   90.00
_cell.angle_beta   90.00
_cell.angle_gamma   90.00
#
_symmetry.space_group_name_H-M   'P 1'
#
loop_
_entity.id
_entity.type
_entity.pdbx_description
1 polymer ?
#
loop_
_entity_poly.entity_id
_entity_poly.type
_entity_poly.pdbx_seq_one_letter_code
_entity_poly.pdbx_strand_id
1 'polypeptide(L)'
;MHNPLDIILYIEARNAEVTAEQLDYVTQQLRLLNETPYREGLTKLSTRFEIADFFRRKQRIPVQVRDIPTIGGRGVFAKVPLPRDSVVCDYSGPVVDVDKWERWRIDMPEEERILVERYIVEFSGHFRNQVYNRAVLGHDAIYNGTVVLGRLLNHSDVHPNLTYTVHRRGHEILEECVIFKTTRDIEAGEQLLWNYGKDYDRKSLREKCICNECDSALAEESTTELRRTSPQIDVKGPWINEPSLSQEMHGRGGVRPPLRVAEVLLSAAHKADSVGFLLEDISGDALEAYGRSRTTVLGSEVGDAPRTEHFTAGLAIPAEANNLCKLFWAGHTDAFQHGNPAIIMLMKTRKDYRPYIVLLGRHIPADSAKRYGCCVAYIGSEQKVLAVVPQTRSTGDRQTIEEQFSNGTLLNFSELSQEPWQNILNNTDITLSQITDLLRGYT
;
A
#
# COMPACT_ATOMS: atom_id res chain seq x y z
N MET A 1 -11.20 -9.26 -39.71
CA MET A 1 -11.70 -9.98 -38.53
C MET A 1 -10.48 -10.43 -37.76
N HIS A 2 -10.11 -9.70 -36.70
CA HIS A 2 -8.91 -9.97 -35.90
C HIS A 2 -9.25 -10.90 -34.73
N ASN A 3 -8.25 -11.66 -34.29
CA ASN A 3 -8.36 -12.84 -33.45
C ASN A 3 -8.62 -12.44 -31.97
N PRO A 4 -9.54 -13.09 -31.22
CA PRO A 4 -9.97 -12.62 -29.89
C PRO A 4 -8.96 -12.80 -28.73
N LEU A 5 -7.71 -13.12 -29.02
CA LEU A 5 -6.62 -13.24 -28.03
C LEU A 5 -5.77 -11.95 -27.91
N ASP A 6 -5.98 -10.97 -28.79
CA ASP A 6 -5.17 -9.74 -28.87
C ASP A 6 -5.48 -8.71 -27.76
N ILE A 7 -6.48 -8.95 -26.91
CA ILE A 7 -6.85 -8.06 -25.79
C ILE A 7 -6.13 -8.45 -24.49
N ILE A 8 -5.46 -9.62 -24.44
CA ILE A 8 -4.66 -10.05 -23.27
C ILE A 8 -3.15 -10.08 -23.55
N LEU A 9 -2.68 -10.01 -24.79
CA LEU A 9 -1.25 -10.00 -25.10
C LEU A 9 -0.95 -9.10 -26.30
N TYR A 10 -0.56 -7.84 -26.04
CA TYR A 10 0.30 -7.10 -26.97
C TYR A 10 1.05 -5.99 -26.20
N ILE A 11 2.15 -6.41 -25.55
CA ILE A 11 3.14 -5.54 -24.91
C ILE A 11 4.46 -5.70 -25.70
N GLU A 12 4.40 -5.48 -27.02
CA GLU A 12 5.53 -5.70 -27.94
C GLU A 12 6.19 -4.40 -28.47
N ALA A 13 5.87 -3.22 -27.94
CA ALA A 13 6.40 -1.97 -28.53
C ALA A 13 7.69 -1.41 -27.89
N ARG A 14 8.23 -1.99 -26.79
CA ARG A 14 9.59 -1.68 -26.30
C ARG A 14 10.22 -2.85 -25.52
N ASN A 15 10.99 -3.70 -26.19
CA ASN A 15 12.15 -4.53 -25.74
C ASN A 15 12.23 -5.14 -24.31
N ALA A 16 11.17 -5.11 -23.52
CA ALA A 16 10.99 -5.91 -22.33
C ALA A 16 9.80 -6.81 -22.65
N GLU A 17 10.10 -8.02 -23.15
CA GLU A 17 9.11 -9.09 -23.19
C GLU A 17 8.44 -9.14 -21.81
N VAL A 18 7.11 -9.00 -21.79
CA VAL A 18 6.36 -9.28 -20.57
C VAL A 18 6.59 -10.74 -20.27
N THR A 19 7.39 -10.97 -19.24
CA THR A 19 7.77 -12.33 -18.88
C THR A 19 6.52 -13.09 -18.49
N ALA A 20 6.50 -14.41 -18.73
CA ALA A 20 5.41 -15.27 -18.24
C ALA A 20 5.16 -15.05 -16.72
N GLU A 21 6.21 -14.68 -15.98
CA GLU A 21 6.18 -14.33 -14.56
C GLU A 21 5.36 -13.04 -14.28
N GLN A 22 5.45 -12.01 -15.14
CA GLN A 22 4.64 -10.80 -14.98
C GLN A 22 3.14 -11.06 -15.23
N LEU A 23 2.82 -11.86 -16.24
CA LEU A 23 1.43 -12.26 -16.53
C LEU A 23 0.86 -13.13 -15.40
N ASP A 24 1.68 -14.03 -14.87
CA ASP A 24 1.37 -14.83 -13.69
C ASP A 24 1.13 -13.92 -12.48
N TYR A 25 1.99 -12.92 -12.24
CA TYR A 25 1.82 -11.97 -11.14
C TYR A 25 0.51 -11.17 -11.23
N VAL A 26 0.17 -10.58 -12.38
CA VAL A 26 -1.11 -9.84 -12.52
C VAL A 26 -2.29 -10.77 -12.26
N THR A 27 -2.24 -12.00 -12.78
CA THR A 27 -3.28 -13.00 -12.59
C THR A 27 -3.40 -13.42 -11.13
N GLN A 28 -2.28 -13.64 -10.44
CA GLN A 28 -2.23 -13.93 -9.00
C GLN A 28 -2.78 -12.77 -8.17
N GLN A 29 -2.42 -11.53 -8.48
CA GLN A 29 -2.94 -10.35 -7.77
C GLN A 29 -4.44 -10.17 -7.97
N LEU A 30 -4.96 -10.41 -9.17
CA LEU A 30 -6.39 -10.37 -9.45
C LEU A 30 -7.15 -11.51 -8.76
N ARG A 31 -6.54 -12.70 -8.71
CA ARG A 31 -7.09 -13.83 -7.96
C ARG A 31 -7.13 -13.54 -6.46
N LEU A 32 -6.03 -13.05 -5.91
CA LEU A 32 -5.94 -12.63 -4.50
C LEU A 32 -6.96 -11.54 -4.20
N LEU A 33 -7.10 -10.54 -5.08
CA LEU A 33 -8.12 -9.52 -4.97
C LEU A 33 -9.49 -10.17 -4.91
N ASN A 34 -9.83 -11.08 -5.82
CA ASN A 34 -11.12 -11.78 -5.88
C ASN A 34 -11.40 -12.62 -4.61
N GLU A 35 -10.41 -13.36 -4.11
CA GLU A 35 -10.52 -14.22 -2.93
C GLU A 35 -10.56 -13.44 -1.61
N THR A 36 -9.99 -12.22 -1.58
CA THR A 36 -9.93 -11.39 -0.39
C THR A 36 -11.35 -10.95 0.03
N PRO A 37 -11.80 -11.31 1.25
CA PRO A 37 -13.08 -10.86 1.77
C PRO A 37 -13.10 -9.34 1.93
N TYR A 38 -14.20 -8.72 1.51
CA TYR A 38 -14.43 -7.31 1.79
C TYR A 38 -14.88 -7.15 3.25
N ARG A 39 -14.14 -6.36 4.04
CA ARG A 39 -14.40 -6.13 5.47
C ARG A 39 -14.92 -4.71 5.74
N GLU A 40 -15.77 -4.20 4.86
CA GLU A 40 -16.23 -2.80 4.82
C GLU A 40 -15.21 -1.84 4.20
N GLY A 41 -15.71 -0.76 3.62
CA GLY A 41 -14.93 0.17 2.82
C GLY A 41 -15.50 1.58 2.92
N LEU A 42 -14.73 2.50 2.35
CA LEU A 42 -14.94 3.92 2.58
C LEU A 42 -16.13 4.40 1.75
N THR A 43 -17.18 4.86 2.44
CA THR A 43 -18.31 5.51 1.79
C THR A 43 -17.97 6.92 1.31
N LYS A 44 -16.93 7.55 1.87
CA LYS A 44 -16.50 8.93 1.57
C LYS A 44 -14.99 9.09 1.73
N LEU A 45 -14.40 10.02 0.97
CA LEU A 45 -13.02 10.50 1.11
C LEU A 45 -13.02 11.96 1.61
N SER A 46 -13.53 12.17 2.82
CA SER A 46 -13.70 13.50 3.41
C SER A 46 -12.54 13.91 4.32
N THR A 47 -11.82 12.94 4.88
CA THR A 47 -10.68 13.18 5.80
C THR A 47 -9.36 12.66 5.22
N ARG A 48 -8.24 13.17 5.74
CA ARG A 48 -6.90 12.66 5.38
C ARG A 48 -6.77 11.18 5.69
N PHE A 49 -7.32 10.74 6.82
CA PHE A 49 -7.38 9.34 7.20
C PHE A 49 -8.12 8.49 6.17
N GLU A 50 -9.31 8.91 5.73
CA GLU A 50 -10.07 8.16 4.72
C GLU A 50 -9.29 8.08 3.39
N ILE A 51 -8.62 9.17 2.97
CA ILE A 51 -7.79 9.17 1.77
C ILE A 51 -6.60 8.21 1.90
N ALA A 52 -5.88 8.26 3.03
CA ALA A 52 -4.74 7.38 3.26
C ALA A 52 -5.18 5.90 3.42
N ASP A 53 -6.32 5.65 4.07
CA ASP A 53 -6.92 4.32 4.21
C ASP A 53 -7.30 3.74 2.84
N PHE A 54 -7.87 4.56 1.96
CA PHE A 54 -8.18 4.16 0.58
C PHE A 54 -6.91 3.72 -0.17
N PHE A 55 -5.85 4.53 -0.13
CA PHE A 55 -4.60 4.18 -0.80
C PHE A 55 -3.89 2.97 -0.17
N ARG A 56 -4.08 2.72 1.13
CA ARG A 56 -3.58 1.49 1.77
C ARG A 56 -4.36 0.26 1.29
N ARG A 57 -5.68 0.36 1.21
CA ARG A 57 -6.59 -0.75 0.87
C ARG A 57 -6.66 -1.07 -0.62
N LYS A 58 -5.64 -0.72 -1.43
CA LYS A 58 -5.58 -1.04 -2.87
C LYS A 58 -5.83 -2.52 -3.22
N GLN A 59 -5.71 -3.43 -2.25
CA GLN A 59 -5.97 -4.88 -2.40
C GLN A 59 -7.28 -5.36 -1.75
N ARG A 60 -8.04 -4.48 -1.07
CA ARG A 60 -9.27 -4.82 -0.32
C ARG A 60 -10.46 -3.99 -0.80
N ILE A 61 -10.64 -3.98 -2.11
CA ILE A 61 -11.64 -3.18 -2.79
C ILE A 61 -12.95 -3.98 -2.87
N PRO A 62 -14.14 -3.36 -2.79
CA PRO A 62 -15.43 -4.05 -2.85
C PRO A 62 -15.77 -4.57 -4.25
N VAL A 63 -14.77 -4.97 -5.03
CA VAL A 63 -14.91 -5.37 -6.43
C VAL A 63 -14.19 -6.67 -6.70
N GLN A 64 -14.63 -7.33 -7.76
CA GLN A 64 -14.02 -8.51 -8.34
C GLN A 64 -13.79 -8.26 -9.82
N VAL A 65 -12.75 -8.89 -10.37
CA VAL A 65 -12.48 -8.87 -11.80
C VAL A 65 -12.94 -10.19 -12.40
N ARG A 66 -13.70 -10.12 -13.50
CA ARG A 66 -14.19 -11.29 -14.25
C ARG A 66 -13.84 -11.14 -15.72
N ASP A 67 -13.61 -12.26 -16.39
CA ASP A 67 -13.54 -12.28 -17.86
C ASP A 67 -14.94 -12.04 -18.43
N ILE A 68 -15.00 -11.36 -19.58
CA ILE A 68 -16.22 -11.08 -20.35
C ILE A 68 -16.00 -11.67 -21.75
N PRO A 69 -16.40 -12.93 -21.98
CA PRO A 69 -16.13 -13.63 -23.24
C PRO A 69 -16.67 -12.89 -24.47
N THR A 70 -17.83 -12.23 -24.34
CA THR A 70 -18.50 -11.51 -25.44
C THR A 70 -17.70 -10.33 -25.99
N ILE A 71 -16.75 -9.79 -25.22
CA ILE A 71 -15.84 -8.73 -25.68
C ILE A 71 -14.37 -9.17 -25.69
N GLY A 72 -14.08 -10.43 -25.36
CA GLY A 72 -12.70 -10.94 -25.25
C GLY A 72 -11.85 -10.20 -24.21
N GLY A 73 -12.48 -9.64 -23.18
CA GLY A 73 -11.82 -8.75 -22.22
C GLY A 73 -12.17 -9.08 -20.78
N ARG A 74 -11.92 -8.13 -19.87
CA ARG A 74 -12.27 -8.22 -18.45
C ARG A 74 -13.18 -7.07 -18.06
N GLY A 75 -13.91 -7.25 -16.97
CA GLY A 75 -14.67 -6.19 -16.34
C GLY A 75 -14.52 -6.23 -14.83
N VAL A 76 -14.80 -5.09 -14.21
CA VAL A 76 -14.88 -4.95 -12.76
C VAL A 76 -16.34 -5.06 -12.35
N PHE A 77 -16.64 -5.86 -11.35
CA PHE A 77 -17.98 -6.10 -10.85
C PHE A 77 -18.03 -5.84 -9.34
N ALA A 78 -19.15 -5.32 -8.85
CA ALA A 78 -19.35 -5.16 -7.42
C ALA A 78 -19.37 -6.54 -6.72
N LYS A 79 -18.63 -6.69 -5.62
CA LYS A 79 -18.69 -7.90 -4.76
C LYS A 79 -19.80 -7.83 -3.73
N VAL A 80 -20.13 -6.62 -3.31
CA VAL A 80 -21.13 -6.28 -2.30
C VAL A 80 -21.97 -5.12 -2.83
N PRO A 81 -23.16 -4.87 -2.29
CA PRO A 81 -23.91 -3.67 -2.62
C PRO A 81 -23.07 -2.42 -2.34
N LEU A 82 -23.03 -1.49 -3.30
CA LEU A 82 -22.33 -0.21 -3.17
C LEU A 82 -23.35 0.93 -3.10
N PRO A 83 -23.47 1.63 -1.97
CA PRO A 83 -24.27 2.84 -1.90
C PRO A 83 -23.79 3.90 -2.91
N ARG A 84 -24.67 4.82 -3.31
CA ARG A 84 -24.30 6.03 -4.05
C ARG A 84 -23.16 6.80 -3.38
N ASP A 85 -22.30 7.40 -4.20
CA ASP A 85 -21.09 8.14 -3.82
C ASP A 85 -19.99 7.30 -3.15
N SER A 86 -20.14 5.98 -3.09
CA SER A 86 -19.11 5.08 -2.57
C SER A 86 -17.88 5.09 -3.44
N VAL A 87 -16.71 5.07 -2.80
CA VAL A 87 -15.43 5.04 -3.48
C VAL A 87 -15.12 3.62 -3.93
N VAL A 88 -14.73 3.48 -5.19
CA VAL A 88 -14.48 2.18 -5.82
C VAL A 88 -12.99 1.95 -5.93
N CYS A 89 -12.32 2.56 -6.92
CA CYS A 89 -10.90 2.35 -7.17
C CYS A 89 -10.26 3.60 -7.73
N ASP A 90 -8.93 3.64 -7.74
CA ASP A 90 -8.18 4.68 -8.41
C ASP A 90 -7.83 4.27 -9.85
N TYR A 91 -7.72 5.29 -10.70
CA TYR A 91 -7.03 5.19 -11.97
C TYR A 91 -5.59 5.65 -11.74
N SER A 92 -4.74 4.68 -11.44
CA SER A 92 -3.32 4.88 -11.13
C SER A 92 -2.47 4.86 -12.39
N GLY A 93 -1.47 5.73 -12.45
CA GLY A 93 -0.48 5.79 -13.52
C GLY A 93 0.35 7.07 -13.44
N PRO A 94 1.38 7.22 -14.29
CA PRO A 94 2.09 8.48 -14.41
C PRO A 94 1.13 9.63 -14.75
N VAL A 95 1.21 10.71 -13.97
CA VAL A 95 0.44 11.94 -14.22
C VAL A 95 1.31 12.93 -14.98
N VAL A 96 0.80 13.44 -16.09
CA VAL A 96 1.51 14.36 -16.98
C VAL A 96 0.63 15.54 -17.37
N ASP A 97 1.23 16.68 -17.67
CA ASP A 97 0.51 17.81 -18.27
C ASP A 97 0.10 17.46 -19.70
N VAL A 98 -1.10 17.88 -20.14
CA VAL A 98 -1.63 17.54 -21.47
C VAL A 98 -0.70 18.03 -22.60
N ASP A 99 -0.13 19.24 -22.49
CA ASP A 99 0.82 19.75 -23.49
C ASP A 99 2.11 18.91 -23.61
N LYS A 100 2.46 18.21 -22.52
CA LYS A 100 3.60 17.28 -22.51
C LYS A 100 3.21 15.96 -23.16
N TRP A 101 2.04 15.44 -22.81
CA TRP A 101 1.46 14.25 -23.45
C TRP A 101 1.33 14.44 -24.95
N GLU A 102 0.78 15.56 -25.42
CA GLU A 102 0.59 15.84 -26.85
C GLU A 102 1.90 15.83 -27.64
N ARG A 103 2.98 16.34 -27.05
CA ARG A 103 4.32 16.25 -27.67
C ARG A 103 4.81 14.82 -27.75
N TRP A 104 4.68 14.07 -26.66
CA TRP A 104 5.07 12.65 -26.64
C TRP A 104 4.26 11.83 -27.65
N ARG A 105 2.97 12.11 -27.77
CA ARG A 105 2.03 11.45 -28.67
C ARG A 105 2.45 11.59 -30.13
N ILE A 106 2.95 12.75 -30.55
CA ILE A 106 3.43 12.99 -31.93
C ILE A 106 4.67 12.15 -32.25
N ASP A 107 5.57 12.03 -31.28
CA ASP A 107 6.85 11.33 -31.47
C ASP A 107 6.76 9.81 -31.19
N MET A 108 5.62 9.34 -30.67
CA MET A 108 5.39 7.95 -30.27
C MET A 108 5.04 7.07 -31.49
N PRO A 109 5.66 5.88 -31.64
CA PRO A 109 5.25 4.92 -32.66
C PRO A 109 3.76 4.63 -32.62
N GLU A 110 3.13 4.45 -33.78
CA GLU A 110 1.67 4.32 -33.88
C GLU A 110 1.10 3.21 -32.99
N GLU A 111 1.78 2.06 -32.92
CA GLU A 111 1.36 0.91 -32.11
C GLU A 111 1.37 1.24 -30.61
N GLU A 112 2.44 1.87 -30.11
CA GLU A 112 2.56 2.32 -28.71
C GLU A 112 1.51 3.42 -28.42
N ARG A 113 1.33 4.34 -29.36
CA ARG A 113 0.37 5.45 -29.25
C ARG A 113 -1.06 4.95 -29.10
N ILE A 114 -1.48 4.00 -29.93
CA ILE A 114 -2.82 3.40 -29.85
C ILE A 114 -3.04 2.74 -28.49
N LEU A 115 -2.02 2.08 -27.93
CA LEU A 115 -2.12 1.46 -26.62
C LEU A 115 -2.31 2.51 -25.53
N VAL A 116 -1.49 3.56 -25.50
CA VAL A 116 -1.57 4.60 -24.46
C VAL A 116 -2.86 5.40 -24.58
N GLU A 117 -3.29 5.76 -25.79
CA GLU A 117 -4.53 6.50 -26.06
C GLU A 117 -5.79 5.75 -25.56
N ARG A 118 -5.77 4.42 -25.51
CA ARG A 118 -6.89 3.62 -24.96
C ARG A 118 -7.04 3.70 -23.44
N TYR A 119 -5.97 4.07 -22.74
CA TYR A 119 -5.91 4.07 -21.28
C TYR A 119 -5.50 5.44 -20.70
N ILE A 120 -5.77 6.50 -21.45
CA ILE A 120 -5.56 7.86 -20.96
C ILE A 120 -6.83 8.39 -20.32
N VAL A 121 -6.67 9.03 -19.16
CA VAL A 121 -7.76 9.78 -18.53
C VAL A 121 -7.31 11.22 -18.37
N GLU A 122 -7.86 12.09 -19.20
CA GLU A 122 -7.67 13.53 -19.08
C GLU A 122 -8.60 14.12 -18.03
N PHE A 123 -8.09 15.08 -17.26
CA PHE A 123 -8.84 15.78 -16.24
C PHE A 123 -8.32 17.21 -16.04
N SER A 124 -9.19 18.09 -15.58
CA SER A 124 -8.83 19.46 -15.22
C SER A 124 -8.64 19.59 -13.71
N GLY A 125 -7.52 20.18 -13.29
CA GLY A 125 -7.21 20.53 -11.90
C GLY A 125 -7.21 22.04 -11.68
N HIS A 126 -7.30 22.48 -10.42
CA HIS A 126 -7.35 23.92 -10.04
C HIS A 126 -6.32 24.29 -8.97
N PHE A 127 -5.17 24.87 -9.31
CA PHE A 127 -4.10 25.17 -8.35
C PHE A 127 -3.82 26.66 -8.34
N ARG A 128 -3.86 27.29 -7.15
CA ARG A 128 -3.69 28.74 -7.00
C ARG A 128 -4.58 29.55 -7.96
N ASN A 129 -5.86 29.16 -8.08
CA ASN A 129 -6.85 29.75 -8.98
C ASN A 129 -6.54 29.63 -10.49
N GLN A 130 -5.59 28.79 -10.88
CA GLN A 130 -5.31 28.46 -12.27
C GLN A 130 -5.87 27.08 -12.60
N VAL A 131 -6.57 26.99 -13.72
CA VAL A 131 -7.00 25.72 -14.31
C VAL A 131 -5.85 25.16 -15.12
N TYR A 132 -5.52 23.90 -14.92
CA TYR A 132 -4.55 23.17 -15.74
C TYR A 132 -5.16 21.83 -16.14
N ASN A 133 -4.75 21.33 -17.31
CA ASN A 133 -5.21 20.04 -17.83
C ASN A 133 -4.08 19.02 -17.68
N ARG A 134 -4.41 17.88 -17.10
CA ARG A 134 -3.49 16.75 -16.94
C ARG A 134 -4.10 15.48 -17.49
N ALA A 135 -3.25 14.49 -17.67
CA ALA A 135 -3.61 13.15 -18.04
C ALA A 135 -2.99 12.13 -17.08
N VAL A 136 -3.74 11.10 -16.72
CA VAL A 136 -3.18 9.87 -16.15
C VAL A 136 -2.95 8.87 -17.28
N LEU A 137 -1.73 8.34 -17.39
CA LEU A 137 -1.37 7.29 -18.35
C LEU A 137 -1.53 5.91 -17.68
N GLY A 138 -2.72 5.30 -17.73
CA GLY A 138 -3.04 4.04 -17.01
C GLY A 138 -2.85 2.77 -17.84
N HIS A 139 -2.02 2.81 -18.88
CA HIS A 139 -1.83 1.69 -19.80
C HIS A 139 -1.10 0.51 -19.15
N ASP A 140 -0.25 0.75 -18.14
CA ASP A 140 0.42 -0.29 -17.38
C ASP A 140 -0.56 -1.08 -16.49
N ALA A 141 -0.45 -2.40 -16.52
CA ALA A 141 -1.28 -3.28 -15.68
C ALA A 141 -0.94 -3.15 -14.19
N ILE A 142 0.30 -2.79 -13.87
CA ILE A 142 0.83 -2.65 -12.52
C ILE A 142 1.44 -1.26 -12.39
N TYR A 143 1.05 -0.53 -11.36
CA TYR A 143 1.65 0.74 -10.98
C TYR A 143 1.97 0.74 -9.50
N ASN A 144 3.21 1.07 -9.13
CA ASN A 144 3.72 1.04 -7.76
C ASN A 144 3.41 -0.30 -7.03
N GLY A 145 3.60 -1.43 -7.72
CA GLY A 145 3.39 -2.77 -7.19
C GLY A 145 1.93 -3.22 -7.08
N THR A 146 0.97 -2.39 -7.49
CA THR A 146 -0.47 -2.69 -7.41
C THR A 146 -1.11 -2.77 -8.78
N VAL A 147 -2.09 -3.66 -8.95
CA VAL A 147 -2.87 -3.73 -10.19
C VAL A 147 -3.70 -2.47 -10.36
N VAL A 148 -3.63 -1.85 -11.53
CA VAL A 148 -4.40 -0.65 -11.86
C VAL A 148 -5.84 -1.04 -12.21
N LEU A 149 -6.73 -1.10 -11.22
CA LEU A 149 -8.11 -1.54 -11.48
C LEU A 149 -8.92 -0.59 -12.35
N GLY A 150 -8.63 0.71 -12.31
CA GLY A 150 -9.30 1.70 -13.14
C GLY A 150 -9.24 1.38 -14.64
N ARG A 151 -8.15 0.74 -15.12
CA ARG A 151 -7.99 0.35 -16.53
C ARG A 151 -8.92 -0.78 -16.98
N LEU A 152 -9.50 -1.51 -16.02
CA LEU A 152 -10.43 -2.62 -16.26
C LEU A 152 -11.90 -2.17 -16.22
N LEU A 153 -12.16 -0.90 -15.89
CA LEU A 153 -13.51 -0.33 -15.91
C LEU A 153 -13.92 -0.06 -17.35
N ASN A 154 -14.97 -0.74 -17.81
CA ASN A 154 -15.43 -0.61 -19.19
C ASN A 154 -16.31 0.63 -19.41
N HIS A 155 -16.50 0.93 -20.69
CA HIS A 155 -17.30 2.06 -21.15
C HIS A 155 -18.81 1.78 -21.08
N SER A 156 -19.59 2.80 -20.69
CA SER A 156 -21.02 2.89 -20.99
C SER A 156 -21.46 4.35 -21.07
N ASP A 157 -22.00 4.77 -22.21
CA ASP A 157 -22.64 6.07 -22.39
C ASP A 157 -24.13 6.03 -22.02
N VAL A 158 -24.79 4.87 -22.17
CA VAL A 158 -26.21 4.68 -21.88
C VAL A 158 -26.47 4.47 -20.38
N HIS A 159 -25.68 3.61 -19.74
CA HIS A 159 -25.88 3.20 -18.33
C HIS A 159 -24.58 3.30 -17.50
N PRO A 160 -23.90 4.47 -17.44
CA PRO A 160 -22.77 4.63 -16.53
C PRO A 160 -23.24 4.61 -15.08
N ASN A 161 -22.63 3.77 -14.25
CA ASN A 161 -22.87 3.72 -12.81
C ASN A 161 -21.68 4.26 -11.99
N LEU A 162 -20.61 4.68 -12.67
CA LEU A 162 -19.46 5.36 -12.08
C LEU A 162 -19.23 6.74 -12.69
N THR A 163 -18.64 7.61 -11.86
CA THR A 163 -17.99 8.87 -12.26
C THR A 163 -16.65 8.94 -11.55
N TYR A 164 -15.77 9.86 -11.95
CA TYR A 164 -14.51 10.06 -11.24
C TYR A 164 -14.44 11.46 -10.60
N THR A 165 -13.64 11.55 -9.54
CA THR A 165 -13.15 12.84 -9.01
C THR A 165 -11.64 12.86 -8.93
N VAL A 166 -11.08 14.06 -9.07
CA VAL A 166 -9.66 14.30 -8.91
C VAL A 166 -9.39 14.65 -7.45
N HIS A 167 -8.59 13.83 -6.79
CA HIS A 167 -8.12 14.06 -5.43
C HIS A 167 -6.65 14.45 -5.43
N ARG A 168 -6.27 15.32 -4.50
CA ARG A 168 -4.88 15.72 -4.28
C ARG A 168 -4.30 15.00 -3.09
N ARG A 169 -3.05 14.58 -3.26
CA ARG A 169 -2.20 13.99 -2.24
C ARG A 169 -0.97 14.87 -2.07
N GLY A 170 -0.58 15.08 -0.80
CA GLY A 170 0.60 15.86 -0.43
C GLY A 170 0.36 17.37 -0.29
N HIS A 171 1.25 18.03 0.47
CA HIS A 171 1.27 19.49 0.66
C HIS A 171 2.18 20.23 -0.33
N GLU A 172 3.24 19.57 -0.82
CA GLU A 172 4.32 20.24 -1.59
C GLU A 172 4.50 19.72 -3.02
N ILE A 173 4.26 18.43 -3.24
CA ILE A 173 4.25 17.81 -4.58
C ILE A 173 2.79 17.47 -4.86
N LEU A 174 2.22 18.06 -5.93
CA LEU A 174 0.85 17.79 -6.37
C LEU A 174 0.78 16.38 -6.95
N GLU A 175 0.62 15.38 -6.10
CA GLU A 175 0.21 14.05 -6.52
C GLU A 175 -1.30 14.07 -6.72
N GLU A 176 -1.75 14.02 -7.96
CA GLU A 176 -3.17 13.93 -8.27
C GLU A 176 -3.55 12.50 -8.55
N CYS A 177 -4.75 12.13 -8.13
CA CYS A 177 -5.30 10.81 -8.32
C CYS A 177 -6.72 10.93 -8.82
N VAL A 178 -7.02 10.18 -9.88
CA VAL A 178 -8.38 10.00 -10.38
C VAL A 178 -9.00 8.86 -9.58
N ILE A 179 -10.10 9.14 -8.88
CA ILE A 179 -10.80 8.18 -8.03
C ILE A 179 -12.22 7.99 -8.56
N PHE A 180 -12.57 6.74 -8.87
CA PHE A 180 -13.91 6.37 -9.28
C PHE A 180 -14.84 6.20 -8.08
N LYS A 181 -16.06 6.68 -8.26
CA LYS A 181 -17.13 6.60 -7.27
C LYS A 181 -18.48 6.35 -7.94
N THR A 182 -19.38 5.73 -7.21
CA THR A 182 -20.69 5.32 -7.71
C THR A 182 -21.61 6.53 -7.89
N THR A 183 -22.36 6.58 -8.99
CA THR A 183 -23.34 7.66 -9.27
C THR A 183 -24.73 7.34 -8.73
N ARG A 184 -24.97 6.08 -8.39
CA ARG A 184 -26.19 5.53 -7.80
C ARG A 184 -25.85 4.32 -6.92
N ASP A 185 -26.87 3.76 -6.27
CA ASP A 185 -26.72 2.45 -5.63
C ASP A 185 -26.45 1.38 -6.71
N ILE A 186 -25.53 0.47 -6.42
CA ILE A 186 -25.08 -0.62 -7.30
C ILE A 186 -25.29 -1.94 -6.57
N GLU A 187 -25.90 -2.90 -7.25
CA GLU A 187 -26.15 -4.23 -6.67
C GLU A 187 -24.90 -5.10 -6.68
N ALA A 188 -24.82 -6.08 -5.77
CA ALA A 188 -23.75 -7.07 -5.81
C ALA A 188 -23.82 -7.88 -7.11
N GLY A 189 -22.68 -8.06 -7.78
CA GLY A 189 -22.59 -8.73 -9.07
C GLY A 189 -22.78 -7.81 -10.28
N GLU A 190 -23.20 -6.56 -10.10
CA GLU A 190 -23.37 -5.60 -11.20
C GLU A 190 -22.00 -5.14 -11.75
N GLN A 191 -21.88 -5.00 -13.08
CA GLN A 191 -20.66 -4.50 -13.72
C GLN A 191 -20.49 -3.00 -13.48
N LEU A 192 -19.28 -2.57 -13.17
CA LEU A 192 -18.93 -1.17 -12.97
C LEU A 192 -18.49 -0.53 -14.28
N LEU A 193 -19.21 0.51 -14.69
CA LEU A 193 -19.12 1.14 -16.01
C LEU A 193 -19.04 2.64 -15.86
N TRP A 194 -18.21 3.28 -16.68
CA TRP A 194 -18.09 4.74 -16.72
C TRP A 194 -18.14 5.28 -18.14
N ASN A 195 -18.48 6.56 -18.26
CA ASN A 195 -18.48 7.22 -19.55
C ASN A 195 -17.09 7.75 -19.85
N TYR A 196 -16.43 7.17 -20.85
CA TYR A 196 -15.08 7.54 -21.29
C TYR A 196 -15.00 8.95 -21.89
N GLY A 197 -16.14 9.61 -22.11
CA GLY A 197 -16.23 10.92 -22.71
C GLY A 197 -16.48 10.87 -24.21
N LYS A 198 -16.84 12.03 -24.76
CA LYS A 198 -17.17 12.20 -26.18
C LYS A 198 -15.96 12.11 -27.11
N ASP A 199 -14.78 12.39 -26.58
CA ASP A 199 -13.53 12.48 -27.34
C ASP A 199 -12.82 11.12 -27.46
N TYR A 200 -13.33 10.08 -26.79
CA TYR A 200 -12.83 8.71 -26.92
C TYR A 200 -13.18 8.12 -28.30
N ASP A 201 -12.24 7.39 -28.90
CA ASP A 201 -12.44 6.78 -30.22
C ASP A 201 -13.54 5.70 -30.18
N ARG A 202 -14.72 6.07 -30.66
CA ARG A 202 -15.89 5.20 -30.74
C ARG A 202 -15.67 3.97 -31.61
N LYS A 203 -14.72 3.99 -32.54
CA LYS A 203 -14.41 2.79 -33.36
C LYS A 203 -13.81 1.66 -32.53
N SER A 204 -13.22 2.00 -31.38
CA SER A 204 -12.69 1.05 -30.41
C SER A 204 -13.75 0.55 -29.41
N LEU A 205 -15.00 1.03 -29.51
CA LEU A 205 -16.10 0.63 -28.65
C LEU A 205 -17.07 -0.29 -29.39
N ARG A 206 -17.68 -1.23 -28.65
CA ARG A 206 -18.78 -2.04 -29.18
C ARG A 206 -19.99 -1.14 -29.41
N GLU A 207 -20.73 -1.38 -30.49
CA GLU A 207 -21.95 -0.61 -30.79
C GLU A 207 -23.05 -0.76 -29.73
N LYS A 208 -23.11 -1.93 -29.08
CA LYS A 208 -24.08 -2.22 -28.02
C LYS A 208 -23.43 -2.06 -26.64
N CYS A 209 -24.18 -1.42 -25.74
CA CYS A 209 -23.82 -1.32 -24.33
C CYS A 209 -23.64 -2.71 -23.71
N ILE A 210 -22.64 -2.85 -22.84
CA ILE A 210 -22.30 -4.10 -22.16
C ILE A 210 -22.77 -4.13 -20.69
N CYS A 211 -23.82 -3.37 -20.36
CA CYS A 211 -24.44 -3.46 -19.05
C CYS A 211 -25.39 -4.67 -18.96
N ASN A 212 -25.68 -5.10 -17.74
CA ASN A 212 -26.59 -6.22 -17.47
C ASN A 212 -28.01 -5.99 -18.04
N GLU A 213 -28.42 -4.73 -18.21
CA GLU A 213 -29.73 -4.39 -18.80
C GLU A 213 -29.76 -4.55 -20.33
N CYS A 214 -28.64 -4.29 -21.01
CA CYS A 214 -28.56 -4.28 -22.47
C CYS A 214 -28.04 -5.59 -23.07
N ASP A 215 -27.26 -6.36 -22.32
CA ASP A 215 -26.67 -7.62 -22.78
C ASP A 215 -27.06 -8.77 -21.84
N SER A 216 -28.09 -9.53 -22.25
CA SER A 216 -28.64 -10.64 -21.45
C SER A 216 -27.62 -11.74 -21.16
N ALA A 217 -26.60 -11.91 -22.00
CA ALA A 217 -25.52 -12.87 -21.74
C ALA A 217 -24.74 -12.51 -20.47
N LEU A 218 -24.59 -11.21 -20.16
CA LEU A 218 -23.93 -10.75 -18.95
C LEU A 218 -24.83 -10.82 -17.72
N ALA A 219 -26.15 -10.71 -17.91
CA ALA A 219 -27.12 -10.85 -16.82
C ALA A 219 -27.16 -12.30 -16.29
N GLU A 220 -27.11 -13.30 -17.18
CA GLU A 220 -27.14 -14.72 -16.79
C GLU A 220 -25.91 -15.10 -15.94
N GLU A 221 -24.72 -14.67 -16.32
CA GLU A 221 -23.49 -14.90 -15.54
C GLU A 221 -23.47 -14.15 -14.20
N SER A 222 -24.21 -13.03 -14.09
CA SER A 222 -24.34 -12.24 -12.86
C SER A 222 -25.21 -12.90 -11.79
N THR A 223 -26.13 -13.80 -12.17
CA THR A 223 -27.15 -14.40 -11.28
C THR A 223 -26.77 -15.76 -10.73
N THR A 224 -25.85 -16.48 -11.38
CA THR A 224 -25.17 -17.60 -10.72
C THR A 224 -24.48 -17.05 -9.49
N GLU A 225 -24.85 -17.59 -8.32
CA GLU A 225 -24.37 -17.22 -6.99
C GLU A 225 -22.92 -16.73 -7.03
N LEU A 226 -22.54 -15.82 -6.13
CA LEU A 226 -21.15 -15.65 -5.67
C LEU A 226 -20.65 -17.00 -5.11
N ARG A 227 -20.62 -18.05 -5.93
CA ARG A 227 -19.95 -19.30 -5.68
C ARG A 227 -18.56 -18.83 -5.37
N ARG A 228 -18.09 -19.21 -4.18
CA ARG A 228 -16.67 -19.27 -3.88
C ARG A 228 -16.04 -20.06 -5.03
N THR A 229 -15.65 -19.38 -6.11
CA THR A 229 -15.03 -20.00 -7.26
C THR A 229 -13.61 -20.29 -6.86
N SER A 230 -13.42 -21.41 -6.16
CA SER A 230 -12.44 -22.43 -6.54
C SER A 230 -12.35 -23.53 -5.47
N PRO A 231 -11.95 -24.75 -5.87
CA PRO A 231 -11.55 -25.80 -4.94
C PRO A 231 -10.50 -25.23 -3.96
N GLN A 232 -10.55 -25.65 -2.69
CA GLN A 232 -9.37 -25.53 -1.83
C GLN A 232 -8.26 -26.38 -2.46
N ILE A 233 -7.47 -25.77 -3.35
CA ILE A 233 -6.14 -26.26 -3.64
C ILE A 233 -5.35 -25.89 -2.39
N ASP A 234 -5.07 -26.89 -1.56
CA ASP A 234 -4.13 -26.78 -0.46
C ASP A 234 -2.77 -26.46 -1.07
N VAL A 235 -2.45 -25.17 -1.23
CA VAL A 235 -1.14 -24.70 -1.67
C VAL A 235 -0.19 -24.92 -0.50
N LYS A 236 0.23 -26.18 -0.33
CA LYS A 236 1.44 -26.51 0.40
C LYS A 236 2.61 -26.17 -0.51
N GLY A 237 3.04 -24.91 -0.47
CA GLY A 237 4.14 -24.42 -1.31
C GLY A 237 5.10 -23.50 -0.56
N PRO A 238 6.39 -23.49 -0.95
CA PRO A 238 7.56 -23.16 -0.13
C PRO A 238 7.95 -21.67 -0.18
N TRP A 239 6.97 -20.78 -0.40
CA TRP A 239 7.19 -19.40 -0.84
C TRP A 239 7.59 -18.40 0.26
N ILE A 240 7.97 -18.88 1.46
CA ILE A 240 8.49 -18.02 2.53
C ILE A 240 9.90 -17.51 2.20
N ASN A 241 10.58 -18.11 1.21
CA ASN A 241 11.99 -17.84 0.91
C ASN A 241 12.25 -17.29 -0.50
N GLU A 242 11.22 -17.03 -1.31
CA GLU A 242 11.44 -16.51 -2.67
C GLU A 242 11.42 -14.97 -2.69
N PRO A 243 12.39 -14.34 -3.37
CA PRO A 243 12.47 -12.89 -3.46
C PRO A 243 11.35 -12.34 -4.35
N SER A 244 10.84 -11.15 -4.01
CA SER A 244 9.78 -10.51 -4.79
C SER A 244 10.30 -9.99 -6.12
N LEU A 245 9.43 -9.85 -7.13
CA LEU A 245 9.78 -9.28 -8.45
C LEU A 245 10.45 -7.89 -8.38
N SER A 246 10.20 -7.13 -7.30
CA SER A 246 10.92 -5.87 -7.03
C SER A 246 12.39 -6.06 -6.67
N GLN A 247 12.76 -7.23 -6.15
CA GLN A 247 14.14 -7.65 -5.88
C GLN A 247 14.84 -8.15 -7.16
N GLU A 248 14.10 -8.69 -8.14
CA GLU A 248 14.66 -9.16 -9.41
C GLU A 248 14.88 -8.02 -10.42
N MET A 249 14.01 -7.01 -10.44
CA MET A 249 14.19 -5.83 -11.32
C MET A 249 15.39 -4.95 -10.95
N HIS A 250 15.95 -5.08 -9.74
CA HIS A 250 17.21 -4.45 -9.35
C HIS A 250 18.41 -5.39 -9.62
N GLY A 251 18.44 -5.96 -10.83
CA GLY A 251 19.28 -7.07 -11.27
C GLY A 251 20.73 -7.11 -10.77
N ARG A 252 21.29 -8.32 -10.73
CA ARG A 252 22.68 -8.70 -10.37
C ARG A 252 23.68 -7.54 -10.40
N GLY A 253 23.74 -6.74 -9.33
CA GLY A 253 24.69 -5.61 -9.19
C GLY A 253 24.08 -4.24 -8.88
N GLY A 254 22.75 -4.07 -8.92
CA GLY A 254 22.10 -2.84 -8.48
C GLY A 254 22.18 -2.67 -6.97
N VAL A 255 23.03 -1.78 -6.47
CA VAL A 255 23.00 -1.35 -5.07
C VAL A 255 21.65 -0.67 -4.83
N ARG A 256 20.78 -1.29 -4.03
CA ARG A 256 19.48 -0.73 -3.68
C ARG A 256 19.69 0.65 -3.03
N PRO A 257 18.90 1.68 -3.38
CA PRO A 257 18.98 2.95 -2.69
C PRO A 257 18.76 2.75 -1.18
N PRO A 258 19.45 3.51 -0.31
CA PRO A 258 19.24 3.45 1.13
C PRO A 258 17.76 3.65 1.47
N LEU A 259 17.27 2.89 2.45
CA LEU A 259 15.91 3.03 2.94
C LEU A 259 15.68 4.42 3.50
N ARG A 260 14.54 5.02 3.19
CA ARG A 260 14.13 6.31 3.79
C ARG A 260 13.33 6.06 5.06
N VAL A 261 13.40 6.99 6.02
CA VAL A 261 12.64 6.91 7.27
C VAL A 261 11.14 6.72 7.02
N ALA A 262 10.56 7.54 6.13
CA ALA A 262 9.14 7.46 5.82
C ALA A 262 8.74 6.08 5.26
N GLU A 263 9.60 5.43 4.46
CA GLU A 263 9.34 4.11 3.90
C GLU A 263 9.33 3.02 4.99
N VAL A 264 10.24 3.11 5.96
CA VAL A 264 10.32 2.17 7.09
C VAL A 264 9.07 2.27 7.95
N LEU A 265 8.69 3.50 8.35
CA LEU A 265 7.53 3.74 9.20
C LEU A 265 6.21 3.37 8.49
N LEU A 266 6.03 3.81 7.24
CA LEU A 266 4.84 3.45 6.43
C LEU A 266 4.70 1.94 6.28
N SER A 267 5.81 1.24 6.09
CA SER A 267 5.79 -0.20 5.94
C SER A 267 5.48 -0.92 7.25
N ALA A 268 5.79 -0.34 8.42
CA ALA A 268 5.31 -0.85 9.71
C ALA A 268 3.80 -0.60 9.89
N ALA A 269 3.29 0.57 9.50
CA ALA A 269 1.86 0.87 9.53
C ALA A 269 1.07 -0.08 8.61
N HIS A 270 1.58 -0.36 7.41
CA HIS A 270 0.98 -1.34 6.48
C HIS A 270 0.93 -2.74 7.08
N LYS A 271 2.00 -3.18 7.74
CA LYS A 271 2.06 -4.48 8.44
C LYS A 271 0.97 -4.60 9.51
N ALA A 272 0.69 -3.51 10.21
CA ALA A 272 -0.37 -3.41 11.22
C ALA A 272 -1.78 -3.24 10.64
N ASP A 273 -1.93 -3.20 9.31
CA ASP A 273 -3.17 -2.80 8.63
C ASP A 273 -3.71 -1.44 9.14
N SER A 274 -2.80 -0.51 9.42
CA SER A 274 -3.11 0.83 9.92
C SER A 274 -2.85 1.90 8.86
N VAL A 275 -3.64 2.99 8.90
CA VAL A 275 -3.53 4.13 7.97
C VAL A 275 -2.25 4.93 8.20
N GLY A 276 -1.79 4.90 9.43
CA GLY A 276 -0.57 5.52 9.91
C GLY A 276 -0.48 5.26 11.40
N PHE A 277 0.55 5.81 12.01
CA PHE A 277 0.80 5.58 13.41
C PHE A 277 0.80 6.87 14.20
N LEU A 278 0.39 6.78 15.46
CA LEU A 278 0.42 7.88 16.42
C LEU A 278 1.21 7.44 17.66
N LEU A 279 1.79 8.41 18.37
CA LEU A 279 2.44 8.16 19.65
C LEU A 279 1.43 8.29 20.80
N GLU A 280 1.41 7.29 21.67
CA GLU A 280 0.59 7.25 22.88
C GLU A 280 1.46 7.08 24.13
N ASP A 281 1.15 7.85 25.17
CA ASP A 281 1.81 7.78 26.48
C ASP A 281 1.17 6.67 27.31
N ILE A 282 1.92 5.59 27.54
CA ILE A 282 1.48 4.43 28.31
C ILE A 282 2.37 4.36 29.52
N SER A 283 1.90 4.96 30.62
CA SER A 283 2.36 4.80 32.03
C SER A 283 3.86 4.96 32.34
N GLY A 284 4.74 5.14 31.36
CA GLY A 284 6.19 5.29 31.50
C GLY A 284 7.00 3.99 31.55
N ASP A 285 6.39 2.79 31.52
CA ASP A 285 7.15 1.53 31.48
C ASP A 285 7.57 1.16 30.05
N ALA A 286 8.88 0.97 29.85
CA ALA A 286 9.44 0.67 28.54
C ALA A 286 8.94 -0.64 27.94
N LEU A 287 8.78 -1.67 28.78
CA LEU A 287 8.40 -3.01 28.33
C LEU A 287 6.90 -3.09 28.02
N GLU A 288 6.07 -2.42 28.80
CA GLU A 288 4.64 -2.25 28.53
C GLU A 288 4.41 -1.52 27.21
N ALA A 289 5.08 -0.37 27.00
CA ALA A 289 5.00 0.38 25.76
C ALA A 289 5.48 -0.45 24.55
N TYR A 290 6.59 -1.19 24.71
CA TYR A 290 7.07 -2.11 23.67
C TYR A 290 6.07 -3.22 23.37
N GLY A 291 5.53 -3.88 24.40
CA GLY A 291 4.54 -4.95 24.23
C GLY A 291 3.25 -4.48 23.55
N ARG A 292 2.77 -3.28 23.90
CA ARG A 292 1.60 -2.67 23.28
C ARG A 292 1.84 -2.29 21.82
N SER A 293 2.98 -1.71 21.51
CA SER A 293 3.36 -1.46 20.12
C SER A 293 3.52 -2.74 19.32
N ARG A 294 4.18 -3.75 19.89
CA ARG A 294 4.36 -5.05 19.25
C ARG A 294 3.01 -5.71 18.92
N THR A 295 2.07 -5.67 19.87
CA THR A 295 0.69 -6.16 19.66
C THR A 295 -0.04 -5.35 18.58
N THR A 296 0.20 -4.04 18.53
CA THR A 296 -0.32 -3.18 17.47
C THR A 296 0.20 -3.58 16.09
N VAL A 297 1.51 -3.80 15.96
CA VAL A 297 2.17 -4.05 14.67
C VAL A 297 1.93 -5.47 14.17
N LEU A 298 2.01 -6.46 15.05
CA LEU A 298 1.82 -7.87 14.69
C LEU A 298 0.34 -8.29 14.68
N GLY A 299 -0.54 -7.50 15.31
CA GLY A 299 -1.91 -7.89 15.63
C GLY A 299 -2.00 -8.68 16.93
N SER A 300 -3.19 -8.73 17.52
CA SER A 300 -3.52 -9.78 18.48
C SER A 300 -3.65 -11.08 17.70
N GLU A 301 -2.87 -12.11 18.02
CA GLU A 301 -3.05 -13.42 17.39
C GLU A 301 -4.46 -13.92 17.72
N VAL A 302 -5.41 -13.72 16.81
CA VAL A 302 -6.80 -14.15 16.96
C VAL A 302 -6.84 -15.65 16.73
N GLY A 303 -6.63 -16.42 17.79
CA GLY A 303 -6.79 -17.87 17.82
C GLY A 303 -6.42 -18.44 19.19
N ASP A 304 -7.43 -18.63 20.05
CA ASP A 304 -7.59 -19.41 21.30
C ASP A 304 -6.42 -19.65 22.28
N ALA A 305 -5.22 -19.16 22.03
CA ALA A 305 -4.09 -19.19 22.94
C ALA A 305 -3.40 -17.82 22.93
N PRO A 306 -3.50 -17.03 24.03
CA PRO A 306 -2.82 -15.74 24.12
C PRO A 306 -1.30 -15.96 24.19
N ARG A 307 -0.62 -16.02 23.04
CA ARG A 307 0.85 -15.97 22.95
C ARG A 307 1.44 -14.60 23.30
N THR A 308 0.60 -13.62 23.61
CA THR A 308 0.99 -12.36 24.25
C THR A 308 1.36 -12.53 25.72
N GLU A 309 1.21 -13.72 26.32
CA GLU A 309 1.83 -14.05 27.61
C GLU A 309 3.36 -14.06 27.47
N HIS A 310 3.85 -12.83 27.60
CA HIS A 310 5.15 -12.42 28.07
C HIS A 310 6.34 -12.72 27.13
N PHE A 311 6.39 -12.01 26.00
CA PHE A 311 7.69 -11.67 25.37
C PHE A 311 8.71 -11.21 26.42
N THR A 312 8.25 -10.53 27.48
CA THR A 312 9.04 -10.08 28.62
C THR A 312 9.48 -11.18 29.59
N ALA A 313 8.82 -12.35 29.66
CA ALA A 313 9.12 -13.39 30.64
C ALA A 313 10.46 -14.11 30.39
N GLY A 314 11.05 -13.94 29.21
CA GLY A 314 12.36 -14.50 28.87
C GLY A 314 13.50 -13.49 28.89
N LEU A 315 13.24 -12.19 29.11
CA LEU A 315 14.27 -11.16 29.01
C LEU A 315 15.03 -11.04 30.33
N ALA A 316 16.31 -11.43 30.32
CA ALA A 316 17.22 -11.25 31.45
C ALA A 316 17.73 -9.80 31.52
N ILE A 317 16.82 -8.83 31.70
CA ILE A 317 17.17 -7.41 31.81
C ILE A 317 17.53 -7.08 33.25
N PRO A 318 18.67 -6.40 33.52
CA PRO A 318 18.98 -5.90 34.86
C PRO A 318 17.85 -5.05 35.44
N ALA A 319 17.51 -5.23 36.71
CA ALA A 319 16.39 -4.53 37.34
C ALA A 319 16.62 -3.01 37.39
N GLU A 320 17.89 -2.63 37.56
CA GLU A 320 18.40 -1.27 37.60
C GLU A 320 18.49 -0.60 36.22
N ALA A 321 18.27 -1.34 35.12
CA ALA A 321 18.30 -0.75 33.78
C ALA A 321 17.21 0.32 33.64
N ASN A 322 17.60 1.48 33.13
CA ASN A 322 16.68 2.56 32.80
C ASN A 322 15.79 2.18 31.60
N ASN A 323 14.77 3.00 31.34
CA ASN A 323 13.79 2.73 30.27
C ASN A 323 14.42 2.64 28.88
N LEU A 324 15.46 3.42 28.61
CA LEU A 324 16.13 3.40 27.32
C LEU A 324 16.89 2.08 27.10
N CYS A 325 17.64 1.64 28.11
CA CYS A 325 18.34 0.36 28.09
C CYS A 325 17.36 -0.81 27.94
N LYS A 326 16.27 -0.83 28.73
CA LYS A 326 15.17 -1.81 28.63
C LYS A 326 14.59 -1.89 27.22
N LEU A 327 14.38 -0.73 26.58
CA LEU A 327 13.86 -0.66 25.21
C LEU A 327 14.79 -1.32 24.19
N PHE A 328 16.10 -1.08 24.30
CA PHE A 328 17.10 -1.70 23.42
C PHE A 328 17.25 -3.20 23.69
N TRP A 329 17.16 -3.64 24.94
CA TRP A 329 17.11 -5.07 25.27
C TRP A 329 15.94 -5.77 24.60
N ALA A 330 14.74 -5.19 24.71
CA ALA A 330 13.53 -5.69 24.06
C ALA A 330 13.70 -5.71 22.52
N GLY A 331 14.03 -4.57 21.92
CA GLY A 331 14.18 -4.46 20.47
C GLY A 331 15.24 -5.39 19.89
N HIS A 332 16.41 -5.48 20.53
CA HIS A 332 17.50 -6.37 20.11
C HIS A 332 17.10 -7.84 20.19
N THR A 333 16.45 -8.25 21.29
CA THR A 333 16.01 -9.64 21.47
C THR A 333 14.96 -10.02 20.43
N ASP A 334 13.95 -9.18 20.22
CA ASP A 334 12.91 -9.44 19.21
C ASP A 334 13.49 -9.49 17.80
N ALA A 335 14.37 -8.55 17.46
CA ALA A 335 15.00 -8.45 16.16
C ALA A 335 15.91 -9.64 15.81
N PHE A 336 16.79 -10.03 16.72
CA PHE A 336 17.85 -11.00 16.41
C PHE A 336 17.60 -12.42 16.92
N GLN A 337 16.81 -12.58 17.98
CA GLN A 337 16.47 -13.92 18.50
C GLN A 337 15.13 -14.41 17.96
N HIS A 338 14.14 -13.54 17.85
CA HIS A 338 12.81 -13.90 17.32
C HIS A 338 12.63 -13.57 15.83
N GLY A 339 13.59 -12.90 15.20
CA GLY A 339 13.53 -12.54 13.79
C GLY A 339 12.45 -11.52 13.46
N ASN A 340 12.06 -10.69 14.43
CA ASN A 340 11.03 -9.66 14.30
C ASN A 340 11.69 -8.27 14.32
N PRO A 341 11.97 -7.64 13.16
CA PRO A 341 12.69 -6.37 13.14
C PRO A 341 11.98 -5.29 13.95
N ALA A 342 12.74 -4.51 14.71
CA ALA A 342 12.21 -3.50 15.62
C ALA A 342 12.63 -2.10 15.17
N ILE A 343 11.68 -1.15 15.23
CA ILE A 343 11.92 0.26 14.95
C ILE A 343 11.90 1.03 16.27
N ILE A 344 12.99 1.72 16.58
CA ILE A 344 13.10 2.55 17.78
C ILE A 344 13.37 3.99 17.35
N MET A 345 12.44 4.89 17.68
CA MET A 345 12.55 6.32 17.40
C MET A 345 13.13 7.03 18.62
N LEU A 346 14.31 7.63 18.47
CA LEU A 346 15.00 8.36 19.52
C LEU A 346 14.82 9.86 19.32
N MET A 347 14.09 10.49 20.24
CA MET A 347 13.70 11.89 20.17
C MET A 347 14.28 12.66 21.35
N LYS A 348 14.81 13.88 21.13
CA LYS A 348 15.23 14.74 22.24
C LYS A 348 14.03 15.26 23.04
N THR A 349 12.98 15.67 22.33
CA THR A 349 11.71 16.20 22.88
C THR A 349 10.55 15.70 22.01
N ARG A 350 9.29 15.82 22.47
CA ARG A 350 8.11 15.47 21.64
C ARG A 350 8.01 16.21 20.30
N LYS A 351 8.64 17.39 20.19
CA LYS A 351 8.63 18.22 18.98
C LYS A 351 9.93 18.09 18.18
N ASP A 352 10.68 17.01 18.38
CA ASP A 352 11.88 16.72 17.60
C ASP A 352 11.50 16.23 16.20
N TYR A 353 11.63 17.10 15.20
CA TYR A 353 11.35 16.78 13.78
C TYR A 353 12.52 16.10 13.07
N ARG A 354 13.63 15.85 13.76
CA ARG A 354 14.81 15.15 13.22
C ARG A 354 15.27 14.04 14.16
N PRO A 355 14.38 13.08 14.50
CA PRO A 355 14.73 11.98 15.38
C PRO A 355 15.74 11.04 14.71
N TYR A 356 16.43 10.25 15.53
CA TYR A 356 17.14 9.07 15.04
C TYR A 356 16.16 7.90 15.01
N ILE A 357 16.07 7.23 13.86
CA ILE A 357 15.24 6.05 13.67
C ILE A 357 16.18 4.87 13.59
N VAL A 358 16.20 4.04 14.62
CA VAL A 358 17.04 2.86 14.70
C VAL A 358 16.23 1.66 14.22
N LEU A 359 16.67 1.03 13.14
CA LEU A 359 16.11 -0.21 12.64
C LEU A 359 17.00 -1.38 13.04
N LEU A 360 16.47 -2.29 13.86
CA LEU A 360 17.13 -3.50 14.34
C LEU A 360 16.62 -4.72 13.59
N GLY A 361 17.53 -5.61 13.21
CA GLY A 361 17.19 -6.90 12.60
C GLY A 361 17.30 -6.90 11.09
N ARG A 362 17.28 -8.11 10.51
CA ARG A 362 17.48 -8.28 9.07
C ARG A 362 16.45 -7.48 8.29
N HIS A 363 16.90 -6.82 7.23
CA HIS A 363 16.00 -6.16 6.31
C HIS A 363 15.09 -7.20 5.65
N ILE A 364 13.78 -7.07 5.87
CA ILE A 364 12.77 -7.89 5.25
C ILE A 364 12.23 -7.16 4.00
N PRO A 365 11.92 -7.84 2.87
CA PRO A 365 11.35 -7.23 1.66
C PRO A 365 10.08 -6.39 1.90
N ALA A 366 9.82 -5.42 1.03
CA ALA A 366 8.76 -4.43 1.21
C ALA A 366 7.33 -4.96 1.17
N ASP A 367 7.19 -6.08 0.48
CA ASP A 367 5.96 -6.84 0.30
C ASP A 367 5.80 -7.95 1.34
N SER A 368 6.79 -8.18 2.19
CA SER A 368 6.69 -9.24 3.19
C SER A 368 5.72 -8.88 4.30
N ALA A 369 4.75 -9.76 4.53
CA ALA A 369 3.87 -9.71 5.68
C ALA A 369 4.60 -9.90 7.03
N LYS A 370 5.95 -10.01 7.08
CA LYS A 370 6.73 -10.17 8.32
C LYS A 370 7.61 -8.97 8.67
N ARG A 371 7.47 -7.83 7.96
CA ARG A 371 8.54 -6.84 7.86
C ARG A 371 9.03 -6.18 9.15
N TYR A 372 8.12 -5.86 10.06
CA TYR A 372 8.47 -5.27 11.35
C TYR A 372 7.58 -5.89 12.44
N GLY A 373 8.18 -6.15 13.60
CA GLY A 373 7.48 -6.66 14.77
C GLY A 373 7.06 -5.57 15.75
N CYS A 374 7.75 -4.43 15.78
CA CYS A 374 7.51 -3.38 16.77
C CYS A 374 7.94 -2.01 16.25
N CYS A 375 7.28 -0.94 16.72
CA CYS A 375 7.64 0.44 16.45
C CYS A 375 7.42 1.31 17.70
N VAL A 376 8.46 1.88 18.29
CA VAL A 376 8.36 2.59 19.60
C VAL A 376 9.12 3.89 19.55
N ALA A 377 8.75 4.84 20.41
CA ALA A 377 9.50 6.09 20.57
C ALA A 377 10.04 6.24 21.99
N TYR A 378 11.22 6.85 22.12
CA TYR A 378 11.79 7.30 23.38
C TYR A 378 12.04 8.81 23.34
N ILE A 379 11.60 9.52 24.38
CA ILE A 379 11.76 10.98 24.52
C ILE A 379 12.78 11.26 25.63
N GLY A 380 13.96 11.73 25.24
CA GLY A 380 15.09 11.96 26.15
C GLY A 380 14.81 12.97 27.26
N SER A 381 14.14 14.08 26.97
CA SER A 381 13.83 15.12 27.96
C SER A 381 12.88 14.66 29.07
N GLU A 382 12.03 13.68 28.76
CA GLU A 382 11.04 13.12 29.70
C GLU A 382 11.47 11.76 30.25
N GLN A 383 12.52 11.15 29.69
CA GLN A 383 12.91 9.75 29.91
C GLN A 383 11.74 8.76 29.74
N LYS A 384 10.84 9.06 28.80
CA LYS A 384 9.61 8.30 28.57
C LYS A 384 9.68 7.49 27.29
N VAL A 385 9.11 6.30 27.34
CA VAL A 385 8.81 5.49 26.16
C VAL A 385 7.34 5.70 25.80
N LEU A 386 7.06 5.96 24.53
CA LEU A 386 5.72 6.01 23.96
C LEU A 386 5.53 4.79 23.06
N ALA A 387 4.39 4.12 23.18
CA ALA A 387 4.04 3.13 22.17
C ALA A 387 3.52 3.82 20.92
N VAL A 388 3.66 3.11 19.82
CA VAL A 388 2.94 3.41 18.61
C VAL A 388 1.59 2.70 18.64
N VAL A 389 0.55 3.44 18.27
CA VAL A 389 -0.80 2.91 18.10
C VAL A 389 -1.36 3.25 16.72
N PRO A 390 -2.33 2.47 16.22
CA PRO A 390 -2.97 2.77 14.95
C PRO A 390 -3.63 4.13 14.99
N GLN A 391 -3.47 4.91 13.91
CA GLN A 391 -4.39 6.00 13.68
C GLN A 391 -5.79 5.40 13.47
N THR A 392 -6.79 6.01 14.11
CA THR A 392 -8.21 5.67 13.97
C THR A 392 -8.94 6.78 13.23
N ARG A 393 -10.18 6.51 12.82
CA ARG A 393 -11.06 7.53 12.21
C ARG A 393 -11.24 8.76 13.11
N SER A 394 -11.37 8.55 14.43
CA SER A 394 -11.49 9.63 15.42
C SER A 394 -10.23 10.46 15.61
N THR A 395 -9.06 9.93 15.22
CA THR A 395 -7.77 10.62 15.31
C THR A 395 -7.20 10.97 13.93
N GLY A 396 -8.05 10.93 12.90
CA GLY A 396 -7.66 11.07 11.50
C GLY A 396 -7.22 12.46 11.07
N ASP A 397 -7.43 13.45 11.93
CA ASP A 397 -7.00 14.84 11.80
C ASP A 397 -5.55 15.07 12.27
N ARG A 398 -5.03 14.16 13.11
CA ARG A 398 -3.66 14.23 13.63
C ARG A 398 -2.64 13.83 12.56
N GLN A 399 -1.48 14.49 12.59
CA GLN A 399 -0.34 14.10 11.76
C GLN A 399 0.19 12.74 12.23
N THR A 400 0.48 11.86 11.27
CA THR A 400 1.04 10.52 11.52
C THR A 400 2.55 10.60 11.79
N ILE A 401 3.13 9.59 12.46
CA ILE A 401 4.58 9.59 12.73
C ILE A 401 5.42 9.54 11.44
N GLU A 402 4.91 8.90 10.40
CA GLU A 402 5.52 8.81 9.07
C GLU A 402 5.69 10.20 8.45
N GLU A 403 4.65 11.03 8.56
CA GLU A 403 4.65 12.42 8.10
C GLU A 403 5.53 13.29 9.00
N GLN A 404 5.39 13.13 10.33
CA GLN A 404 6.07 13.96 11.33
C GLN A 404 7.59 13.77 11.30
N PHE A 405 8.05 12.53 11.08
CA PHE A 405 9.47 12.17 11.18
C PHE A 405 10.09 11.84 9.82
N SER A 406 9.47 12.25 8.72
CA SER A 406 9.99 12.08 7.35
C SER A 406 11.43 12.59 7.16
N ASN A 407 11.87 13.57 7.97
CA ASN A 407 13.21 14.15 7.97
C ASN A 407 14.17 13.57 9.03
N GLY A 408 13.83 12.43 9.64
CA GLY A 408 14.69 11.73 10.59
C GLY A 408 15.95 11.13 9.95
N THR A 409 16.90 10.72 10.78
CA THR A 409 18.08 9.97 10.35
C THR A 409 17.86 8.47 10.59
N LEU A 410 17.88 7.65 9.54
CA LEU A 410 17.78 6.20 9.67
C LEU A 410 19.15 5.59 9.96
N LEU A 411 19.26 4.84 11.06
CA LEU A 411 20.41 4.02 11.41
C LEU A 411 19.98 2.54 11.32
N ASN A 412 20.54 1.79 10.37
CA ASN A 412 20.11 0.43 10.06
C ASN A 412 21.14 -0.61 10.51
N PHE A 413 20.70 -1.59 11.31
CA PHE A 413 21.54 -2.64 11.87
C PHE A 413 20.95 -4.01 11.56
N SER A 414 21.32 -4.53 10.39
CA SER A 414 20.76 -5.77 9.83
C SER A 414 21.36 -7.06 10.37
N GLU A 415 22.55 -6.98 10.98
CA GLU A 415 23.32 -8.12 11.45
C GLU A 415 23.59 -8.02 12.95
N LEU A 416 23.76 -9.18 13.57
CA LEU A 416 24.19 -9.27 14.96
C LEU A 416 25.69 -8.94 15.03
N SER A 417 26.03 -7.65 15.01
CA SER A 417 27.38 -7.19 15.34
C SER A 417 27.57 -7.23 16.86
N GLN A 418 28.77 -7.53 17.35
CA GLN A 418 29.03 -7.47 18.80
C GLN A 418 29.04 -6.01 19.31
N GLU A 419 29.48 -5.07 18.48
CA GLU A 419 29.48 -3.63 18.72
C GLU A 419 28.50 -2.94 17.77
N PRO A 420 27.68 -1.95 18.18
CA PRO A 420 27.69 -1.21 19.45
C PRO A 420 26.82 -1.83 20.57
N TRP A 421 26.19 -2.98 20.34
CA TRP A 421 25.17 -3.52 21.24
C TRP A 421 25.69 -3.93 22.59
N GLN A 422 26.91 -4.47 22.67
CA GLN A 422 27.52 -4.80 23.95
C GLN A 422 27.64 -3.58 24.87
N ASN A 423 28.03 -2.42 24.33
CA ASN A 423 28.13 -1.18 25.09
C ASN A 423 26.77 -0.62 25.51
N ILE A 424 25.75 -0.75 24.66
CA ILE A 424 24.40 -0.28 24.97
C ILE A 424 23.72 -1.17 26.02
N LEU A 425 23.81 -2.49 25.85
CA LEU A 425 23.09 -3.48 26.66
C LEU A 425 23.73 -3.68 28.05
N ASN A 426 25.04 -3.44 28.19
CA ASN A 426 25.74 -3.54 29.48
C ASN A 426 25.73 -2.24 30.30
N ASN A 427 25.18 -1.14 29.76
CA ASN A 427 25.12 0.14 30.45
C ASN A 427 23.68 0.42 30.92
N THR A 428 23.41 0.13 32.19
CA THR A 428 22.08 0.22 32.79
C THR A 428 21.55 1.66 32.87
N ASP A 429 22.44 2.66 32.92
CA ASP A 429 22.09 4.08 33.04
C ASP A 429 22.40 4.88 31.77
N ILE A 430 22.42 4.22 30.62
CA ILE A 430 22.79 4.85 29.36
C ILE A 430 21.86 6.01 28.99
N THR A 431 22.44 7.14 28.59
CA THR A 431 21.69 8.34 28.19
C THR A 431 21.42 8.36 26.69
N LEU A 432 20.43 9.17 26.29
CA LEU A 432 20.13 9.38 24.87
C LEU A 432 21.35 9.86 24.08
N SER A 433 22.13 10.82 24.63
CA SER A 433 23.33 11.34 23.95
C SER A 433 24.35 10.23 23.71
N GLN A 434 24.65 9.44 24.75
CA GLN A 434 25.60 8.33 24.66
C GLN A 434 25.17 7.30 23.61
N ILE A 435 23.89 6.90 23.57
CA ILE A 435 23.40 6.01 22.52
C ILE A 435 23.57 6.64 21.14
N THR A 436 23.16 7.89 20.94
CA THR A 436 23.27 8.52 19.62
C THR A 436 24.71 8.67 19.15
N ASP A 437 25.64 8.95 20.07
CA ASP A 437 27.07 9.06 19.75
C ASP A 437 27.68 7.69 19.43
N LEU A 438 27.33 6.65 20.20
CA LEU A 438 27.71 5.27 19.90
C LEU A 438 27.21 4.86 18.52
N LEU A 439 25.90 4.97 18.25
CA LEU A 439 25.31 4.47 17.00
C LEU A 439 25.85 5.20 15.75
N ARG A 440 26.14 6.50 15.82
CA ARG A 440 26.74 7.26 14.69
C ARG A 440 28.14 6.77 14.31
N GLY A 441 28.87 6.18 15.25
CA GLY A 441 30.20 5.63 14.98
C GLY A 441 30.20 4.37 14.10
N TYR A 442 29.04 3.76 13.87
CA TYR A 442 28.89 2.47 13.19
C TYR A 442 28.00 2.52 11.93
N THR A 443 27.56 3.72 11.51
CA THR A 443 26.75 3.90 10.28
C THR A 443 27.55 4.32 9.07
#